data_AF-A0A1G2WJI8-F1
#
_entry.id   AF-A0A1G2WJI8-F1
#
_cell.length_a   1.000
_cell.length_b   1.000
_cell.length_c   1.000
_cell.angle_alpha   90.00
_cell.angle_beta   90.00
_cell.angle_gamma   90.00
#
_symmetry.space_group_name_H-M   'P 1'
#
loop_
_entity.id
_entity.type
_entity.pdbx_description
1 polymer ?
#
loop_
_entity_poly.entity_id
_entity_poly.type
_entity_poly.pdbx_seq_one_letter_code
_entity_poly.pdbx_strand_id
1 'polypeptide(L)'
;MIEEEKDYLGKGSLCILTDGYGVRIAHATNRNLNFKSWVTLDPEVKKKLEAECHYGEDIKEIGFTNIPEVSEALTKTENSYFIHPLVINTESNHGYCMSLKEKDWRLIYTVPETAFLAQVKHLTQNAIFSTGIVFIVVTAITWLLSVNLLRPIKRLTYAAGEIANGNLDYPVANGSQDEIGRLMQSFEVMRNKLKTSYKELKDANIEALLTLARACEVRDEDTGNHVLRIKHYSRVLAKELGLEESFIKELGMSTILHDVGKIHIPDRILRKPGSFTDAEREEIKKHSLYGKAILGGSRFFLMAADIALWHHENWDGTGYPDGLKGEAIPICARICRLADTYDALVTKRPYKQPWTDRKAYDEIVIHSGTYFDPAVVEAFKLLLAKGVFQEIKNKYT
;
A
#
# COMPACT_ATOMS: atom_id res chain seq x y z
N MET A 1 54.96 56.15 16.01
CA MET A 1 54.35 54.80 15.97
C MET A 1 55.37 53.81 16.52
N ILE A 2 55.52 53.58 17.82
CA ILE A 2 54.55 53.51 18.91
C ILE A 2 55.14 54.27 20.10
N GLU A 3 54.37 55.21 20.61
CA GLU A 3 54.55 55.83 21.91
C GLU A 3 54.01 54.86 22.97
N GLU A 4 54.50 54.91 24.21
CA GLU A 4 53.77 54.32 25.35
C GLU A 4 52.44 55.07 25.55
N GLU A 5 51.48 54.89 24.67
CA GLU A 5 50.09 55.15 24.98
C GLU A 5 49.61 53.97 25.83
N LYS A 6 49.60 54.20 27.14
CA LYS A 6 48.84 53.39 28.11
C LYS A 6 47.35 53.25 27.74
N ASP A 7 46.90 53.87 26.65
CA ASP A 7 45.53 53.88 26.13
C ASP A 7 45.40 53.42 24.65
N TYR A 8 46.45 52.91 23.98
CA TYR A 8 46.31 52.38 22.61
C TYR A 8 45.72 50.97 22.60
N LEU A 9 44.40 50.90 22.76
CA LEU A 9 43.54 49.73 22.54
C LEU A 9 43.23 49.50 21.05
N GLY A 10 44.21 49.74 20.18
CA GLY A 10 44.06 49.52 18.74
C GLY A 10 44.20 48.05 18.39
N LYS A 11 43.08 47.33 18.21
CA LYS A 11 43.03 45.99 17.58
C LYS A 11 43.36 46.05 16.08
N GLY A 12 44.55 46.49 15.73
CA GLY A 12 44.97 46.74 14.34
C GLY A 12 46.33 46.14 13.99
N SER A 13 46.53 45.90 12.69
CA SER A 13 47.81 45.41 12.16
C SER A 13 48.94 46.37 12.50
N LEU A 14 50.08 45.82 12.90
CA LEU A 14 51.24 46.59 13.31
C LEU A 14 52.33 46.49 12.23
N CYS A 15 52.85 47.64 11.81
CA CYS A 15 53.99 47.74 10.91
C CYS A 15 55.19 48.32 11.68
N ILE A 16 56.32 47.62 11.62
CA ILE A 16 57.58 47.98 12.27
C ILE A 16 58.66 48.03 11.21
N LEU A 17 59.31 49.18 11.08
CA LEU A 17 60.56 49.30 10.32
C LEU A 17 61.73 49.20 11.30
N THR A 18 62.68 48.34 10.98
CA THR A 18 63.87 48.09 11.78
C THR A 18 65.08 47.87 10.88
N ASP A 19 66.29 48.00 11.40
CA ASP A 19 67.52 47.76 10.66
C ASP A 19 67.96 46.28 10.74
N GLY A 20 69.15 46.00 10.20
CA GLY A 20 69.84 44.72 10.23
C GLY A 20 69.97 44.10 11.63
N TYR A 21 69.86 44.91 12.68
CA TYR A 21 70.12 44.56 14.07
C TYR A 21 68.85 44.45 14.93
N GLY A 22 67.66 44.66 14.34
CA GLY A 22 66.39 44.57 15.08
C GLY A 22 66.09 45.79 15.96
N VAL A 23 66.80 46.90 15.75
CA VAL A 23 66.62 48.16 16.48
C VAL A 23 65.41 48.91 15.92
N ARG A 24 64.49 49.31 16.80
CA ARG A 24 63.34 50.15 16.45
C ARG A 24 63.62 51.60 16.86
N ILE A 25 63.40 52.56 15.95
CA ILE A 25 63.35 53.97 16.33
C ILE A 25 61.95 54.24 16.93
N ALA A 26 61.87 54.31 18.26
CA ALA A 26 60.67 54.81 18.94
C ALA A 26 60.74 56.34 18.98
N HIS A 27 59.68 57.03 18.56
CA HIS A 27 59.57 58.48 18.69
C HIS A 27 58.84 58.76 20.00
N ALA A 28 59.42 59.59 20.87
CA ALA A 28 58.79 60.05 22.11
C ALA A 28 58.39 61.52 21.98
N THR A 29 57.11 61.83 22.23
CA THR A 29 56.54 63.18 22.22
C THR A 29 57.07 64.07 23.36
N ASN A 30 57.90 63.55 24.26
CA ASN A 30 58.44 64.30 25.40
C ASN A 30 59.90 63.91 25.73
N ARG A 31 60.83 64.08 24.79
CA ARG A 31 62.32 64.04 24.93
C ARG A 31 62.88 63.00 25.93
N ASN A 32 62.26 61.83 26.05
CA ASN A 32 62.74 60.72 26.86
C ASN A 32 62.57 59.47 26.00
N LEU A 33 63.66 59.00 25.40
CA LEU A 33 63.66 57.89 24.47
C LEU A 33 64.00 56.59 25.20
N ASN A 34 63.05 55.67 25.26
CA ASN A 34 63.30 54.29 25.69
C ASN A 34 63.51 53.41 24.45
N PHE A 35 64.69 52.80 24.35
CA PHE A 35 65.06 51.92 23.24
C PHE A 35 64.68 50.48 23.56
N LYS A 36 63.94 49.83 22.65
CA LYS A 36 63.60 48.41 22.77
C LYS A 36 63.95 47.68 21.48
N SER A 37 64.82 46.67 21.59
CA SER A 37 65.19 45.76 20.50
C SER A 37 64.39 44.46 20.57
N TRP A 38 64.08 43.85 19.43
CA TRP A 38 63.45 42.53 19.36
C TRP A 38 64.46 41.38 19.31
N VAL A 39 65.73 41.70 19.06
CA VAL A 39 66.85 40.76 19.04
C VAL A 39 67.84 41.17 20.12
N THR A 40 68.53 40.20 20.73
CA THR A 40 69.66 40.52 21.60
C THR A 40 70.74 41.22 20.77
N LEU A 41 71.02 42.48 21.10
CA LEU A 41 72.04 43.27 20.42
C LEU A 41 73.42 42.70 20.72
N ASP A 42 74.28 42.69 19.70
CA ASP A 42 75.71 42.45 19.88
C ASP A 42 76.27 43.44 20.92
N PRO A 43 77.06 42.99 21.92
CA PRO A 43 77.67 43.87 22.91
C PRO A 43 78.43 45.06 22.33
N GLU A 44 79.09 44.91 21.17
CA GLU A 44 79.77 46.02 20.50
C GLU A 44 78.79 47.02 19.87
N VAL A 45 77.69 46.52 19.26
CA VAL A 45 76.65 47.37 18.68
C VAL A 45 75.89 48.11 19.77
N LYS A 46 75.58 47.45 20.89
CA LYS A 46 74.99 48.09 22.08
C LYS A 46 75.89 49.20 22.59
N LYS A 47 77.19 48.93 22.73
CA LYS A 47 78.17 49.94 23.18
C LYS A 47 78.32 51.09 22.19
N LYS A 48 78.23 50.83 20.88
CA LYS A 48 78.21 51.87 19.84
C LYS A 48 76.93 52.70 19.91
N LEU A 49 75.76 52.10 20.09
CA LEU A 49 74.50 52.83 20.25
C LEU A 49 74.47 53.68 21.53
N GLU A 50 75.04 53.18 22.63
CA GLU A 50 75.22 53.93 23.88
C GLU A 50 76.23 55.10 23.71
N ALA A 51 77.19 54.98 22.79
CA ALA A 51 78.21 55.99 22.51
C ALA A 51 77.84 56.94 21.36
N GLU A 52 76.98 56.52 20.42
CA GLU A 52 76.44 57.31 19.33
C GLU A 52 75.40 58.27 19.88
N CYS A 53 75.85 59.47 20.25
CA CYS A 53 74.99 60.59 20.64
C CYS A 53 74.16 61.16 19.46
N HIS A 54 73.67 60.34 18.52
CA HIS A 54 72.78 60.82 17.46
C HIS A 54 71.44 61.37 17.99
N TYR A 55 71.07 61.00 19.23
CA TYR A 55 69.84 61.48 19.90
C TYR A 55 70.08 62.14 21.27
N GLY A 56 71.31 62.57 21.58
CA GLY A 56 71.64 63.26 22.84
C GLY A 56 71.38 62.42 24.10
N GLU A 57 71.51 63.03 25.29
CA GLU A 57 71.34 62.43 26.64
C GLU A 57 69.95 61.80 26.91
N ASP A 58 69.12 61.61 25.89
CA ASP A 58 67.71 61.24 25.96
C ASP A 58 67.48 59.71 26.02
N ILE A 59 68.51 58.87 25.84
CA ILE A 59 68.39 57.39 25.96
C ILE A 59 68.53 56.95 27.42
N LYS A 60 67.41 56.56 28.04
CA LYS A 60 67.41 56.14 29.46
C LYS A 60 67.53 54.64 29.68
N GLU A 61 67.01 53.83 28.76
CA GLU A 61 66.99 52.38 28.89
C GLU A 61 67.08 51.71 27.52
N ILE A 62 67.96 50.69 27.41
CA ILE A 62 68.01 49.76 26.28
C ILE A 62 67.47 48.41 26.77
N GLY A 63 66.19 48.17 26.52
CA GLY A 63 65.52 46.90 26.80
C GLY A 63 65.51 45.96 25.60
N PHE A 64 65.29 44.68 25.83
CA PHE A 64 65.01 43.72 24.76
C PHE A 64 63.68 42.99 25.03
N THR A 65 62.90 42.81 23.98
CA THR A 65 61.67 41.99 24.04
C THR A 65 62.00 40.64 23.40
N ASN A 66 62.15 39.60 24.22
CA ASN A 66 62.47 38.26 23.73
C ASN A 66 61.23 37.57 23.18
N ILE A 67 61.01 37.69 21.87
CA ILE A 67 60.07 36.86 21.12
C ILE A 67 60.90 36.04 20.12
N PRO A 68 61.20 34.75 20.41
CA PRO A 68 62.11 33.94 19.61
C PRO A 68 61.75 33.92 18.12
N GLU A 69 60.46 33.86 17.79
CA GLU A 69 59.96 33.77 16.41
C GLU A 69 60.19 35.09 15.64
N VAL A 70 60.05 36.24 16.31
CA VAL A 70 60.36 37.56 15.73
C VAL A 70 61.87 37.70 15.56
N SER A 71 62.65 37.26 16.56
CA SER A 71 64.11 37.33 16.52
C SER A 71 64.71 36.46 15.42
N GLU A 72 64.16 35.26 15.22
CA GLU A 72 64.58 34.37 14.13
C GLU A 72 64.19 34.95 12.77
N ALA A 73 62.99 35.52 12.63
CA ALA A 73 62.54 36.17 11.40
C ALA A 73 63.38 37.41 11.05
N LEU A 74 63.90 38.12 12.05
CA LEU A 74 64.80 39.25 11.85
C LEU A 74 66.22 38.85 11.50
N THR A 75 66.70 37.68 11.90
CA THR A 75 68.08 37.26 11.59
C THR A 75 68.20 36.62 10.20
N LYS A 76 67.09 36.20 9.60
CA LYS A 76 67.05 35.68 8.23
C LYS A 76 67.21 36.81 7.18
N THR A 77 67.95 36.51 6.11
CA THR A 77 68.17 37.41 4.96
C THR A 77 67.03 37.36 3.94
N GLU A 78 66.24 36.29 3.93
CA GLU A 78 65.10 36.12 3.05
C GLU A 78 63.79 36.53 3.72
N ASN A 79 62.79 36.88 2.91
CA ASN A 79 61.48 37.19 3.44
C ASN A 79 60.88 35.97 4.14
N SER A 80 60.39 36.14 5.36
CA SER A 80 59.92 35.03 6.19
C SER A 80 58.58 35.31 6.82
N TYR A 81 57.72 34.30 6.81
CA TYR A 81 56.47 34.27 7.55
C TYR A 81 56.67 33.57 8.90
N PHE A 82 56.02 34.07 9.95
CA PHE A 82 56.12 33.52 11.29
C PHE A 82 54.83 33.78 12.08
N ILE A 83 54.60 33.02 13.14
CA ILE A 83 53.49 33.23 14.08
C ILE A 83 54.11 33.53 15.44
N HIS A 84 53.63 34.56 16.12
CA HIS A 84 54.17 34.91 17.43
C HIS A 84 53.10 35.49 18.37
N PRO A 85 53.29 35.35 19.69
CA PRO A 85 52.44 36.02 20.68
C PRO A 85 52.94 37.46 20.89
N LEU A 86 52.37 38.48 20.23
CA LEU A 86 52.71 39.86 20.58
C LEU A 86 52.11 40.17 21.96
N VAL A 87 52.99 40.48 22.92
CA VAL A 87 52.69 40.75 24.35
C VAL A 87 51.57 41.78 24.56
N ILE A 88 51.29 42.61 23.55
CA ILE A 88 50.33 43.71 23.60
C ILE A 88 48.87 43.21 23.60
N ASN A 89 48.55 42.05 23.00
CA ASN A 89 47.16 41.61 22.80
C ASN A 89 46.82 40.19 23.28
N THR A 90 47.74 39.43 23.91
CA THR A 90 47.55 38.03 24.37
C THR A 90 47.11 36.99 23.33
N GLU A 91 46.85 37.40 22.09
CA GLU A 91 46.49 36.56 20.94
C GLU A 91 47.70 36.27 20.04
N SER A 92 47.68 35.15 19.32
CA SER A 92 48.66 34.84 18.28
C SER A 92 48.51 35.81 17.11
N ASN A 93 49.64 36.25 16.55
CA ASN A 93 49.67 37.13 15.39
C ASN A 93 50.44 36.46 14.25
N HIS A 94 49.99 36.71 13.02
CA HIS A 94 50.68 36.29 11.81
C HIS A 94 51.59 37.42 11.34
N GLY A 95 52.89 37.19 11.42
CA GLY A 95 53.95 38.12 11.06
C GLY A 95 54.56 37.80 9.70
N TYR A 96 54.93 38.85 8.96
CA TYR A 96 55.73 38.76 7.74
C TYR A 96 56.89 39.76 7.83
N CYS A 97 58.10 39.24 7.66
CA CYS A 97 59.33 40.03 7.62
C CYS A 97 59.80 40.12 6.17
N MET A 98 60.05 41.34 5.69
CA MET A 98 60.61 41.61 4.36
C MET A 98 61.91 42.40 4.47
N SER A 99 62.94 42.00 3.72
CA SER A 99 64.20 42.75 3.62
C SER A 99 64.13 43.79 2.50
N LEU A 100 64.50 45.04 2.81
CA LEU A 100 64.66 46.15 1.88
C LEU A 100 66.12 46.21 1.43
N LYS A 101 66.39 45.64 0.25
CA LYS A 101 67.73 45.36 -0.28
C LYS A 101 68.69 46.55 -0.39
N GLU A 102 68.18 47.78 -0.40
CA GLU A 102 69.01 48.98 -0.61
C GLU A 102 69.59 49.59 0.66
N LYS A 103 69.09 49.27 1.87
CA LYS A 103 69.49 49.96 3.12
C LYS A 103 69.67 49.07 4.35
N ASP A 104 69.77 47.76 4.19
CA ASP A 104 69.83 46.79 5.32
C ASP A 104 68.67 46.99 6.32
N TRP A 105 67.51 47.40 5.81
CA TRP A 105 66.30 47.62 6.59
C TRP A 105 65.36 46.44 6.43
N ARG A 106 64.61 46.12 7.47
CA ARG A 106 63.56 45.10 7.49
C ARG A 106 62.23 45.71 7.89
N LEU A 107 61.20 45.33 7.15
CA LEU A 107 59.82 45.68 7.44
C LEU A 107 59.13 44.45 8.03
N ILE A 108 58.67 44.55 9.27
CA ILE A 108 57.80 43.56 9.89
C ILE A 108 56.37 44.07 9.85
N TYR A 109 55.49 43.29 9.26
CA TYR A 109 54.06 43.49 9.32
C TYR A 109 53.40 42.33 10.06
N THR A 110 52.58 42.63 11.06
CA THR A 110 51.91 41.62 11.89
C THR A 110 50.41 41.90 11.94
N VAL A 111 49.60 40.87 11.75
CA VAL A 111 48.13 40.91 11.83
C VAL A 111 47.65 39.93 12.90
N PRO A 112 46.74 40.34 13.79
CA PRO A 112 46.12 39.42 14.75
C PRO A 112 45.43 38.25 14.06
N GLU A 113 45.56 37.03 14.60
CA GLU A 113 44.91 35.82 14.07
C GLU A 113 43.38 36.00 14.01
N THR A 114 42.79 36.66 14.99
CA THR A 114 41.36 36.98 15.01
C THR A 114 40.94 37.86 13.83
N ALA A 115 41.77 38.84 13.43
CA ALA A 115 41.52 39.70 12.29
C ALA A 115 41.78 38.99 10.95
N PHE A 116 42.85 38.17 10.89
CA PHE A 116 43.20 37.37 9.71
C PHE A 116 42.14 36.30 9.41
N LEU A 117 41.67 35.59 10.45
CA LEU A 117 40.66 34.53 10.32
C LEU A 117 39.22 35.03 10.42
N ALA A 118 38.96 36.29 10.80
CA ALA A 118 37.60 36.84 10.89
C ALA A 118 36.82 36.61 9.59
N GLN A 119 37.43 36.88 8.44
CA GLN A 119 36.79 36.69 7.13
C GLN A 119 36.48 35.21 6.86
N VAL A 120 37.42 34.32 7.16
CA VAL A 120 37.25 32.86 7.00
C VAL A 120 36.15 32.34 7.94
N LYS A 121 36.10 32.83 9.18
CA LYS A 121 35.08 32.45 10.17
C LYS A 121 33.69 32.91 9.74
N HIS A 122 33.56 34.13 9.23
CA HIS A 122 32.29 34.61 8.66
C HIS A 122 31.86 33.78 7.44
N LEU A 123 32.78 33.42 6.55
CA LEU A 123 32.48 32.56 5.40
C LEU A 123 32.03 31.16 5.83
N THR A 124 32.72 30.53 6.78
CA THR A 124 32.34 29.19 7.28
C THR A 124 31.00 29.21 8.01
N GLN A 125 30.72 30.23 8.83
CA GLN A 125 29.41 30.39 9.48
C GLN A 125 28.28 30.56 8.46
N ASN A 126 28.47 31.41 7.44
CA ASN A 126 27.48 31.61 6.38
C ASN A 126 27.29 30.34 5.54
N ALA A 127 28.35 29.57 5.28
CA ALA A 127 28.28 28.29 4.58
C ALA A 127 27.48 27.24 5.38
N ILE A 128 27.72 27.13 6.68
CA ILE A 128 26.97 26.22 7.56
C ILE A 128 25.49 26.62 7.60
N PHE A 129 25.22 27.92 7.77
CA PHE A 129 23.86 28.44 7.82
C PHE A 129 23.08 28.20 6.51
N SER A 130 23.69 28.53 5.37
CA SER A 130 23.08 28.30 4.06
C SER A 130 22.87 26.81 3.77
N THR A 131 23.81 25.95 4.13
CA THR A 131 23.65 24.49 4.00
C THR A 131 22.49 23.97 4.86
N GLY A 132 22.37 24.46 6.09
CA GLY A 132 21.24 24.14 6.97
C GLY A 132 19.89 24.52 6.37
N ILE A 133 19.79 25.73 5.78
CA ILE A 133 18.57 26.17 5.09
C ILE A 133 18.25 25.25 3.91
N VAL A 134 19.23 24.92 3.07
CA VAL A 134 19.03 24.04 1.92
C VAL A 134 18.52 22.67 2.38
N PHE A 135 19.09 22.11 3.44
CA PHE A 135 18.66 20.83 3.99
C PHE A 135 17.19 20.87 4.47
N ILE A 136 16.79 21.93 5.16
CA ILE A 136 15.41 22.12 5.62
C ILE A 136 14.46 22.22 4.42
N VAL A 137 14.82 23.01 3.41
CA VAL A 137 14.00 23.19 2.20
C VAL A 137 13.83 21.87 1.45
N VAL A 138 14.91 21.11 1.25
CA VAL A 138 14.85 19.79 0.59
C VAL A 138 13.97 18.82 1.38
N THR A 139 14.08 18.81 2.71
CA THR A 139 13.26 17.95 3.57
C THR A 139 11.79 18.34 3.50
N ALA A 140 11.49 19.65 3.53
CA ALA A 140 10.13 20.16 3.42
C ALA A 140 9.50 19.84 2.06
N ILE A 141 10.24 20.02 0.96
CA ILE A 141 9.79 19.65 -0.40
C ILE A 141 9.54 18.15 -0.48
N THR A 142 10.45 17.32 0.05
CA THR A 142 10.30 15.86 0.06
C THR A 142 9.05 15.43 0.82
N TRP A 143 8.81 16.03 1.99
CA TRP A 143 7.61 15.78 2.78
C TRP A 143 6.33 16.21 2.03
N LEU A 144 6.35 17.39 1.41
CA LEU A 144 5.22 17.93 0.64
C LEU A 144 4.88 17.04 -0.57
N LEU A 145 5.89 16.62 -1.35
CA LEU A 145 5.73 15.66 -2.44
C LEU A 145 5.23 14.29 -1.92
N SER A 146 5.72 13.86 -0.77
CA SER A 146 5.26 12.61 -0.16
C SER A 146 3.78 12.64 0.21
N VAL A 147 3.31 13.74 0.80
CA VAL A 147 1.93 13.88 1.27
C VAL A 147 0.97 14.11 0.11
N ASN A 148 1.32 14.98 -0.83
CA ASN A 148 0.41 15.43 -1.89
C ASN A 148 0.43 14.53 -3.13
N LEU A 149 1.50 13.75 -3.37
CA LEU A 149 1.66 12.98 -4.61
C LEU A 149 1.86 11.49 -4.37
N LEU A 150 2.88 11.09 -3.59
CA LEU A 150 3.24 9.67 -3.43
C LEU A 150 2.18 8.88 -2.66
N ARG A 151 1.62 9.44 -1.58
CA ARG A 151 0.62 8.75 -0.75
C ARG A 151 -0.68 8.46 -1.52
N PRO A 152 -1.31 9.42 -2.23
CA PRO A 152 -2.48 9.15 -3.06
C PRO A 152 -2.24 8.10 -4.15
N ILE A 153 -1.11 8.18 -4.88
CA ILE A 153 -0.78 7.21 -5.94
C ILE A 153 -0.63 5.79 -5.37
N LYS A 154 0.03 5.63 -4.22
CA LYS A 154 0.14 4.33 -3.55
C LYS A 154 -1.21 3.76 -3.13
N ARG A 155 -2.14 4.61 -2.68
CA ARG A 155 -3.50 4.16 -2.35
C ARG A 155 -4.28 3.73 -3.58
N LEU A 156 -4.18 4.49 -4.67
CA LEU A 156 -4.85 4.17 -5.93
C LEU A 156 -4.35 2.86 -6.53
N THR A 157 -3.03 2.67 -6.55
CA THR A 157 -2.40 1.42 -7.04
C THR A 157 -2.81 0.21 -6.20
N TYR A 158 -2.87 0.35 -4.87
CA TYR A 158 -3.37 -0.70 -3.99
C TYR A 158 -4.86 -1.02 -4.25
N ALA A 159 -5.70 0.02 -4.34
CA ALA A 159 -7.13 -0.15 -4.64
C ALA A 159 -7.36 -0.84 -6.01
N ALA A 160 -6.57 -0.48 -7.02
CA ALA A 160 -6.60 -1.12 -8.32
C ALA A 160 -6.23 -2.60 -8.27
N GLY A 161 -5.23 -2.97 -7.45
CA GLY A 161 -4.88 -4.37 -7.20
C GLY A 161 -6.02 -5.17 -6.57
N GLU A 162 -6.67 -4.61 -5.55
CA GLU A 162 -7.82 -5.24 -4.89
C GLU A 162 -9.02 -5.46 -5.85
N ILE A 163 -9.34 -4.43 -6.64
CA ILE A 163 -10.42 -4.49 -7.64
C ILE A 163 -10.10 -5.53 -8.72
N ALA A 164 -8.85 -5.59 -9.20
CA ALA A 164 -8.40 -6.59 -10.17
C ALA A 164 -8.50 -8.03 -9.63
N ASN A 165 -8.33 -8.20 -8.31
CA ASN A 165 -8.54 -9.48 -7.62
C ASN A 165 -10.02 -9.79 -7.32
N GLY A 166 -10.94 -8.96 -7.79
CA GLY A 166 -12.40 -9.17 -7.66
C GLY A 166 -13.05 -8.50 -6.45
N ASN A 167 -12.29 -7.77 -5.61
CA ASN A 167 -12.82 -7.02 -4.49
C ASN A 167 -13.36 -5.65 -4.95
N LEU A 168 -14.52 -5.65 -5.60
CA LEU A 168 -15.17 -4.43 -6.11
C LEU A 168 -15.71 -3.50 -5.02
N ASP A 169 -15.73 -3.96 -3.76
CA ASP A 169 -16.18 -3.19 -2.59
C ASP A 169 -15.05 -2.42 -1.89
N TYR A 170 -13.81 -2.56 -2.36
CA TYR A 170 -12.67 -1.86 -1.77
C TYR A 170 -12.86 -0.33 -1.88
N PRO A 171 -12.69 0.42 -0.76
CA PRO A 171 -12.93 1.85 -0.76
C PRO A 171 -11.84 2.61 -1.53
N VAL A 172 -12.26 3.42 -2.50
CA VAL A 172 -11.39 4.42 -3.13
C VAL A 172 -11.53 5.70 -2.31
N ALA A 173 -10.45 6.11 -1.64
CA ALA A 173 -10.47 7.31 -0.81
C ALA A 173 -10.78 8.56 -1.64
N ASN A 174 -11.61 9.46 -1.14
CA ASN A 174 -11.78 10.79 -1.72
C ASN A 174 -10.71 11.72 -1.15
N GLY A 175 -10.00 12.45 -2.01
CA GLY A 175 -9.03 13.41 -1.51
C GLY A 175 -8.48 14.32 -2.60
N SER A 176 -8.56 15.62 -2.32
CA SER A 176 -8.10 16.78 -3.12
C SER A 176 -8.98 17.17 -4.32
N GLN A 177 -8.99 18.46 -4.65
CA GLN A 177 -9.63 19.01 -5.86
C GLN A 177 -8.64 19.20 -7.02
N ASP A 178 -7.44 18.63 -6.90
CA ASP A 178 -6.39 18.68 -7.91
C ASP A 178 -6.57 17.56 -8.96
N GLU A 179 -5.59 17.43 -9.86
CA GLU A 179 -5.57 16.42 -10.92
C GLU A 179 -5.62 14.99 -10.37
N ILE A 180 -4.98 14.73 -9.23
CA ILE A 180 -5.01 13.42 -8.56
C ILE A 180 -6.41 13.16 -8.01
N GLY A 181 -7.02 14.17 -7.39
CA GLY A 181 -8.43 14.10 -6.97
C GLY A 181 -9.39 13.75 -8.10
N ARG A 182 -9.24 14.39 -9.27
CA ARG A 182 -10.05 14.07 -10.47
C ARG A 182 -9.82 12.66 -10.98
N LEU A 183 -8.57 12.18 -10.96
CA LEU A 183 -8.24 10.80 -11.32
C LEU A 183 -8.88 9.80 -10.36
N MET A 184 -8.82 10.07 -9.04
CA MET A 184 -9.47 9.23 -8.02
C MET A 184 -10.98 9.19 -8.20
N GLN A 185 -11.61 10.33 -8.50
CA GLN A 185 -13.05 10.39 -8.80
C GLN A 185 -13.40 9.58 -10.06
N SER A 186 -12.61 9.70 -11.13
CA SER A 186 -12.82 8.95 -12.38
C SER A 186 -12.68 7.44 -12.14
N PHE A 187 -11.69 7.05 -11.32
CA PHE A 187 -11.49 5.67 -10.92
C PHE A 187 -12.65 5.12 -10.08
N GLU A 188 -13.17 5.92 -9.16
CA GLU A 188 -14.33 5.57 -8.34
C GLU A 188 -15.60 5.38 -9.20
N VAL A 189 -15.83 6.26 -10.18
CA VAL A 189 -16.92 6.11 -11.16
C VAL A 189 -16.75 4.81 -11.96
N MET A 190 -15.54 4.52 -12.43
CA MET A 190 -15.23 3.28 -13.16
C MET A 190 -15.49 2.05 -12.29
N ARG A 191 -15.01 2.03 -11.04
CA ARG A 191 -15.24 0.94 -10.08
C ARG A 191 -16.73 0.70 -9.85
N ASN A 192 -17.50 1.77 -9.59
CA ASN A 192 -18.94 1.66 -9.38
C ASN A 192 -19.65 1.16 -10.64
N LYS A 193 -19.23 1.61 -11.83
CA LYS A 193 -19.80 1.11 -13.08
C LYS A 193 -19.48 -0.38 -13.30
N LEU A 194 -18.25 -0.81 -13.02
CA LEU A 194 -17.86 -2.22 -13.08
C LEU A 194 -18.68 -3.07 -12.11
N LYS A 195 -18.84 -2.62 -10.86
CA LYS A 195 -19.66 -3.30 -9.84
C LYS A 195 -21.11 -3.46 -10.30
N THR A 196 -21.72 -2.38 -10.76
CA THR A 196 -23.10 -2.40 -11.24
C THR A 196 -23.24 -3.29 -12.47
N SER A 197 -22.36 -3.15 -13.47
CA SER A 197 -22.43 -3.97 -14.69
C SER A 197 -22.16 -5.45 -14.43
N TYR A 198 -21.29 -5.79 -13.48
CA TYR A 198 -21.10 -7.18 -13.05
C TYR A 198 -22.37 -7.74 -12.40
N LYS A 199 -23.04 -6.95 -11.55
CA LYS A 199 -24.32 -7.33 -10.94
C LYS A 199 -25.41 -7.50 -12.00
N GLU A 200 -25.57 -6.54 -12.90
CA GLU A 200 -26.54 -6.60 -14.00
C GLU A 200 -26.31 -7.82 -14.89
N LEU A 201 -25.06 -8.12 -15.25
CA LEU A 201 -24.71 -9.31 -16.03
C LEU A 201 -25.06 -10.61 -15.29
N LYS A 202 -24.78 -10.67 -13.98
CA LYS A 202 -25.12 -11.84 -13.16
C LYS A 202 -26.63 -12.03 -13.06
N ASP A 203 -27.38 -10.95 -12.81
CA ASP A 203 -28.83 -10.99 -12.67
C ASP A 203 -29.48 -11.38 -14.02
N ALA A 204 -29.01 -10.80 -15.13
CA ALA A 204 -29.46 -11.16 -16.48
C ALA A 204 -29.16 -12.62 -16.84
N ASN A 205 -27.99 -13.15 -16.47
CA ASN A 205 -27.67 -14.57 -16.68
C ASN A 205 -28.59 -15.49 -15.87
N ILE A 206 -28.91 -15.13 -14.63
CA ILE A 206 -29.86 -15.88 -13.80
C ILE A 206 -31.26 -15.85 -14.41
N GLU A 207 -31.71 -14.69 -14.88
CA GLU A 207 -33.01 -14.53 -15.53
C GLU A 207 -33.10 -15.31 -16.85
N ALA A 208 -32.04 -15.31 -17.65
CA ALA A 208 -31.95 -16.09 -18.88
C ALA A 208 -32.04 -17.60 -18.60
N LEU A 209 -31.29 -18.10 -17.60
CA LEU A 209 -31.35 -19.50 -17.18
C LEU A 209 -32.75 -19.89 -16.70
N LEU A 210 -33.39 -19.05 -15.87
CA LEU A 210 -34.75 -19.27 -15.40
C LEU A 210 -35.75 -19.30 -16.55
N THR A 211 -35.63 -18.38 -17.51
CA THR A 211 -36.52 -18.29 -18.67
C THR A 211 -36.40 -19.53 -19.55
N LEU A 212 -35.17 -19.98 -19.83
CA LEU A 212 -34.92 -21.19 -20.62
C LEU A 212 -35.40 -22.45 -19.91
N ALA A 213 -35.18 -22.56 -18.59
CA ALA A 213 -35.68 -23.68 -17.82
C ALA A 213 -37.22 -23.74 -17.85
N ARG A 214 -37.90 -22.60 -17.65
CA ARG A 214 -39.36 -22.53 -17.79
C ARG A 214 -39.82 -22.91 -19.18
N ALA A 215 -39.12 -22.48 -20.24
CA ALA A 215 -39.47 -22.85 -21.61
C ALA A 215 -39.37 -24.36 -21.86
N CYS A 216 -38.45 -25.07 -21.19
CA CYS A 216 -38.38 -26.53 -21.24
C CYS A 216 -39.60 -27.18 -20.54
N GLU A 217 -40.07 -26.59 -19.44
CA GLU A 217 -41.21 -27.10 -18.67
C GLU A 217 -42.58 -26.82 -19.29
N VAL A 218 -42.77 -25.77 -20.08
CA VAL A 218 -44.09 -25.42 -20.69
C VAL A 218 -44.68 -26.56 -21.53
N ARG A 219 -43.86 -27.51 -21.99
CA ARG A 219 -44.33 -28.70 -22.72
C ARG A 219 -44.99 -29.76 -21.81
N ASP A 220 -44.75 -29.72 -20.50
CA ASP A 220 -45.19 -30.69 -19.49
C ASP A 220 -46.08 -30.05 -18.39
N GLU A 221 -45.82 -28.79 -18.02
CA GLU A 221 -46.50 -28.08 -16.93
C GLU A 221 -46.93 -26.64 -17.29
N ASP A 222 -48.07 -26.19 -16.76
CA ASP A 222 -48.75 -24.96 -17.23
C ASP A 222 -48.03 -23.63 -16.91
N THR A 223 -47.23 -23.53 -15.83
CA THR A 223 -46.74 -22.21 -15.35
C THR A 223 -45.24 -22.10 -15.12
N GLY A 224 -44.48 -23.21 -15.16
CA GLY A 224 -43.05 -23.19 -14.87
C GLY A 224 -42.67 -22.66 -13.47
N ASN A 225 -43.65 -22.47 -12.57
CA ASN A 225 -43.39 -22.07 -11.18
C ASN A 225 -42.79 -23.21 -10.36
N HIS A 226 -42.96 -24.45 -10.82
CA HIS A 226 -42.36 -25.66 -10.27
C HIS A 226 -40.84 -25.56 -10.09
N VAL A 227 -40.09 -25.10 -11.11
CA VAL A 227 -38.63 -24.97 -11.00
C VAL A 227 -38.20 -23.97 -9.92
N LEU A 228 -39.02 -22.94 -9.65
CA LEU A 228 -38.78 -22.01 -8.55
C LEU A 228 -39.07 -22.66 -7.19
N ARG A 229 -40.15 -23.43 -7.07
CA ARG A 229 -40.48 -24.16 -5.84
C ARG A 229 -39.40 -25.18 -5.50
N ILE A 230 -38.96 -26.00 -6.45
CA ILE A 230 -37.84 -26.93 -6.27
C ILE A 230 -36.58 -26.21 -5.81
N LYS A 231 -36.20 -25.10 -6.46
CA LYS A 231 -35.06 -24.27 -6.04
C LYS A 231 -35.17 -23.89 -4.56
N HIS A 232 -36.33 -23.44 -4.12
CA HIS A 232 -36.52 -22.99 -2.75
C HIS A 232 -36.60 -24.14 -1.75
N TYR A 233 -37.29 -25.24 -2.07
CA TYR A 233 -37.30 -26.47 -1.27
C TYR A 233 -35.90 -27.03 -1.06
N SER A 234 -35.12 -27.14 -2.14
CA SER A 234 -33.77 -27.68 -2.10
C SER A 234 -32.84 -26.83 -1.22
N ARG A 235 -32.99 -25.49 -1.27
CA ARG A 235 -32.20 -24.59 -0.41
C ARG A 235 -32.53 -24.74 1.07
N VAL A 236 -33.81 -24.85 1.42
CA VAL A 236 -34.19 -24.99 2.85
C VAL A 236 -33.82 -26.36 3.39
N LEU A 237 -33.95 -27.42 2.58
CA LEU A 237 -33.48 -28.77 2.91
C LEU A 237 -31.96 -28.78 3.15
N ALA A 238 -31.17 -28.25 2.21
CA ALA A 238 -29.72 -28.18 2.34
C ALA A 238 -29.27 -27.39 3.56
N LYS A 239 -29.98 -26.30 3.88
CA LYS A 239 -29.73 -25.50 5.08
C LYS A 239 -30.00 -26.27 6.37
N GLU A 240 -31.11 -26.99 6.44
CA GLU A 240 -31.45 -27.81 7.61
C GLU A 240 -30.46 -28.99 7.79
N LEU A 241 -29.91 -29.50 6.69
CA LEU A 241 -28.84 -30.51 6.70
C LEU A 241 -27.46 -29.96 7.11
N GLY A 242 -27.33 -28.65 7.36
CA GLY A 242 -26.08 -28.03 7.77
C GLY A 242 -25.04 -27.85 6.66
N LEU A 243 -25.47 -27.84 5.39
CA LEU A 243 -24.57 -27.61 4.26
C LEU A 243 -24.12 -26.13 4.19
N GLU A 244 -22.97 -25.89 3.56
CA GLU A 244 -22.36 -24.57 3.49
C GLU A 244 -23.12 -23.64 2.52
N GLU A 245 -23.12 -22.32 2.81
CA GLU A 245 -23.96 -21.34 2.11
C GLU A 245 -23.62 -21.21 0.61
N SER A 246 -22.35 -21.36 0.21
CA SER A 246 -21.98 -21.39 -1.21
C SER A 246 -22.56 -22.62 -1.91
N PHE A 247 -22.53 -23.80 -1.28
CA PHE A 247 -23.18 -25.01 -1.79
C PHE A 247 -24.69 -24.84 -1.91
N ILE A 248 -25.36 -24.29 -0.88
CA ILE A 248 -26.82 -24.02 -0.89
C ILE A 248 -27.20 -23.10 -2.05
N LYS A 249 -26.40 -22.07 -2.30
CA LYS A 249 -26.63 -21.13 -3.42
C LYS A 249 -26.51 -21.83 -4.77
N GLU A 250 -25.47 -22.64 -4.96
CA GLU A 250 -25.24 -23.40 -6.18
C GLU A 250 -26.33 -24.46 -6.40
N LEU A 251 -26.70 -25.21 -5.36
CA LEU A 251 -27.75 -26.22 -5.39
C LEU A 251 -29.06 -25.64 -5.88
N GLY A 252 -29.53 -24.56 -5.26
CA GLY A 252 -30.80 -23.96 -5.64
C GLY A 252 -30.83 -23.46 -7.09
N MET A 253 -29.70 -23.04 -7.65
CA MET A 253 -29.62 -22.68 -9.08
C MET A 253 -29.57 -23.91 -9.98
N SER A 254 -28.86 -24.95 -9.53
CA SER A 254 -28.63 -26.18 -10.30
C SER A 254 -29.88 -27.02 -10.43
N THR A 255 -30.73 -27.08 -9.40
CA THR A 255 -31.98 -27.85 -9.41
C THR A 255 -33.01 -27.33 -10.41
N ILE A 256 -32.89 -26.07 -10.86
CA ILE A 256 -33.78 -25.49 -11.88
C ILE A 256 -33.64 -26.24 -13.22
N LEU A 257 -32.48 -26.86 -13.45
CA LEU A 257 -32.12 -27.50 -14.72
C LEU A 257 -32.26 -29.03 -14.67
N HIS A 258 -32.83 -29.61 -13.61
CA HIS A 258 -32.92 -31.07 -13.44
C HIS A 258 -33.61 -31.76 -14.63
N ASP A 259 -34.65 -31.12 -15.17
CA ASP A 259 -35.48 -31.65 -16.26
C ASP A 259 -35.17 -31.04 -17.66
N VAL A 260 -34.07 -30.31 -17.81
CA VAL A 260 -33.70 -29.67 -19.10
C VAL A 260 -33.60 -30.68 -20.26
N GLY A 261 -33.30 -31.93 -19.96
CA GLY A 261 -33.25 -33.01 -20.95
C GLY A 261 -34.59 -33.40 -21.56
N LYS A 262 -35.73 -33.01 -20.94
CA LYS A 262 -37.07 -33.22 -21.51
C LYS A 262 -37.22 -32.57 -22.89
N ILE A 263 -36.38 -31.58 -23.23
CA ILE A 263 -36.35 -30.98 -24.57
C ILE A 263 -36.18 -32.01 -25.69
N HIS A 264 -35.47 -33.11 -25.44
CA HIS A 264 -35.24 -34.20 -26.39
C HIS A 264 -36.35 -35.27 -26.41
N ILE A 265 -37.29 -35.23 -25.45
CA ILE A 265 -38.38 -36.21 -25.38
C ILE A 265 -39.48 -35.84 -26.38
N PRO A 266 -39.98 -36.78 -27.21
CA PRO A 266 -41.06 -36.49 -28.16
C PRO A 266 -42.36 -36.04 -27.48
N ASP A 267 -43.04 -35.03 -28.04
CA ASP A 267 -44.32 -34.50 -27.52
C ASP A 267 -45.39 -35.58 -27.34
N ARG A 268 -45.45 -36.56 -28.25
CA ARG A 268 -46.41 -37.67 -28.18
C ARG A 268 -46.26 -38.52 -26.91
N ILE A 269 -45.05 -38.54 -26.33
CA ILE A 269 -44.78 -39.22 -25.06
C ILE A 269 -45.04 -38.25 -23.93
N LEU A 270 -44.41 -37.07 -23.95
CA LEU A 270 -44.49 -36.10 -22.84
C LEU A 270 -45.93 -35.66 -22.53
N ARG A 271 -46.78 -35.50 -23.56
CA ARG A 271 -48.18 -35.04 -23.43
C ARG A 271 -49.21 -36.16 -23.44
N LYS A 272 -48.78 -37.42 -23.28
CA LYS A 272 -49.69 -38.58 -23.38
C LYS A 272 -50.65 -38.62 -22.19
N PRO A 273 -51.97 -38.67 -22.41
CA PRO A 273 -52.92 -38.95 -21.33
C PRO A 273 -52.86 -40.42 -20.91
N GLY A 274 -52.60 -40.66 -19.62
CA GLY A 274 -52.62 -41.99 -19.02
C GLY A 274 -51.23 -42.60 -18.83
N SER A 275 -51.19 -43.94 -18.70
CA SER A 275 -49.93 -44.65 -18.41
C SER A 275 -49.06 -44.84 -19.65
N PHE A 276 -47.75 -44.76 -19.45
CA PHE A 276 -46.75 -45.12 -20.45
C PHE A 276 -46.68 -46.64 -20.65
N THR A 277 -46.44 -47.05 -21.88
CA THR A 277 -45.94 -48.40 -22.24
C THR A 277 -44.49 -48.55 -21.78
N ASP A 278 -43.96 -49.77 -21.76
CA ASP A 278 -42.57 -49.99 -21.34
C ASP A 278 -41.56 -49.28 -22.25
N ALA A 279 -41.78 -49.28 -23.57
CA ALA A 279 -40.93 -48.55 -24.50
C ALA A 279 -40.98 -47.02 -24.28
N GLU A 280 -42.15 -46.47 -23.97
CA GLU A 280 -42.30 -45.05 -23.65
C GLU A 280 -41.67 -44.71 -22.29
N ARG A 281 -41.73 -45.61 -21.30
CA ARG A 281 -41.03 -45.47 -20.02
C ARG A 281 -39.52 -45.45 -20.21
N GLU A 282 -38.99 -46.33 -21.04
CA GLU A 282 -37.55 -46.32 -21.34
C GLU A 282 -37.14 -45.06 -22.10
N GLU A 283 -38.01 -44.49 -22.95
CA GLU A 283 -37.71 -43.24 -23.63
C GLU A 283 -37.75 -42.04 -22.68
N ILE A 284 -38.77 -41.91 -21.81
CA ILE A 284 -38.86 -40.78 -20.89
C ILE A 284 -37.70 -40.76 -19.88
N LYS A 285 -37.23 -41.93 -19.42
CA LYS A 285 -36.07 -42.04 -18.51
C LYS A 285 -34.80 -41.40 -19.09
N LYS A 286 -34.65 -41.34 -20.41
CA LYS A 286 -33.47 -40.79 -21.09
C LYS A 286 -33.33 -39.27 -20.93
N HIS A 287 -34.35 -38.55 -20.45
CA HIS A 287 -34.20 -37.11 -20.18
C HIS A 287 -33.04 -36.84 -19.20
N SER A 288 -32.77 -37.75 -18.26
CA SER A 288 -31.64 -37.65 -17.35
C SER A 288 -30.29 -37.60 -18.09
N LEU A 289 -30.08 -38.55 -19.01
CA LEU A 289 -28.91 -38.63 -19.88
C LEU A 289 -28.80 -37.42 -20.82
N TYR A 290 -29.92 -37.01 -21.42
CA TYR A 290 -29.96 -35.82 -22.28
C TYR A 290 -29.65 -34.54 -21.50
N GLY A 291 -30.12 -34.42 -20.26
CA GLY A 291 -29.84 -33.30 -19.38
C GLY A 291 -28.36 -33.19 -19.06
N LYS A 292 -27.72 -34.31 -18.67
CA LYS A 292 -26.26 -34.39 -18.48
C LYS A 292 -25.50 -34.00 -19.74
N ALA A 293 -25.94 -34.48 -20.91
CA ALA A 293 -25.30 -34.16 -22.19
C ALA A 293 -25.42 -32.67 -22.57
N ILE A 294 -26.58 -32.05 -22.33
CA ILE A 294 -26.82 -30.62 -22.59
C ILE A 294 -25.93 -29.76 -21.68
N LEU A 295 -25.89 -30.08 -20.38
CA LEU A 295 -25.15 -29.31 -19.38
C LEU A 295 -23.62 -29.51 -19.51
N GLY A 296 -23.22 -30.67 -20.04
CA GLY A 296 -21.83 -30.99 -20.35
C GLY A 296 -20.93 -31.05 -19.11
N GLY A 297 -19.63 -30.80 -19.32
CA GLY A 297 -18.59 -30.87 -18.29
C GLY A 297 -18.05 -29.52 -17.83
N SER A 298 -18.75 -28.41 -18.12
CA SER A 298 -18.31 -27.09 -17.67
C SER A 298 -18.34 -27.02 -16.15
N ARG A 299 -17.29 -26.46 -15.54
CA ARG A 299 -17.19 -26.27 -14.09
C ARG A 299 -18.43 -25.58 -13.50
N PHE A 300 -19.06 -24.68 -14.26
CA PHE A 300 -20.25 -23.94 -13.82
C PHE A 300 -21.53 -24.79 -13.72
N PHE A 301 -21.58 -25.93 -14.40
CA PHE A 301 -22.77 -26.78 -14.48
C PHE A 301 -22.57 -28.17 -13.91
N LEU A 302 -21.43 -28.48 -13.29
CA LEU A 302 -21.16 -29.83 -12.77
C LEU A 302 -22.26 -30.33 -11.83
N MET A 303 -22.64 -29.52 -10.84
CA MET A 303 -23.72 -29.87 -9.92
C MET A 303 -25.08 -30.02 -10.63
N ALA A 304 -25.41 -29.10 -11.55
CA ALA A 304 -26.64 -29.19 -12.33
C ALA A 304 -26.68 -30.46 -13.20
N ALA A 305 -25.53 -30.83 -13.75
CA ALA A 305 -25.38 -32.01 -14.59
C ALA A 305 -25.54 -33.30 -13.77
N ASP A 306 -24.99 -33.34 -12.55
CA ASP A 306 -25.17 -34.47 -11.63
C ASP A 306 -26.62 -34.58 -11.13
N ILE A 307 -27.28 -33.45 -10.86
CA ILE A 307 -28.71 -33.44 -10.55
C ILE A 307 -29.51 -33.96 -11.75
N ALA A 308 -29.32 -33.41 -12.95
CA ALA A 308 -30.05 -33.85 -14.14
C ALA A 308 -29.86 -35.36 -14.39
N LEU A 309 -28.65 -35.88 -14.18
CA LEU A 309 -28.36 -37.29 -14.37
C LEU A 309 -29.02 -38.17 -13.29
N TRP A 310 -28.94 -37.80 -12.01
CA TRP A 310 -29.22 -38.72 -10.91
C TRP A 310 -30.40 -38.33 -10.01
N HIS A 311 -31.16 -37.28 -10.31
CA HIS A 311 -32.32 -36.89 -9.49
C HIS A 311 -33.47 -37.91 -9.51
N HIS A 312 -33.39 -38.96 -10.32
CA HIS A 312 -34.30 -40.11 -10.31
C HIS A 312 -33.68 -41.40 -9.75
N GLU A 313 -32.46 -41.34 -9.23
CA GLU A 313 -31.90 -42.43 -8.43
C GLU A 313 -32.70 -42.57 -7.13
N ASN A 314 -32.93 -43.81 -6.72
CA ASN A 314 -33.59 -44.14 -5.46
C ASN A 314 -32.53 -44.57 -4.45
N TRP A 315 -32.70 -44.20 -3.18
CA TRP A 315 -31.75 -44.52 -2.12
C TRP A 315 -31.39 -46.01 -2.02
N ASP A 316 -32.32 -46.92 -2.33
CA ASP A 316 -32.13 -48.37 -2.32
C ASP A 316 -31.43 -48.96 -3.56
N GLY A 317 -31.21 -48.17 -4.60
CA GLY A 317 -30.60 -48.58 -5.88
C GLY A 317 -31.61 -49.02 -6.96
N THR A 318 -32.92 -48.88 -6.73
CA THR A 318 -33.96 -49.22 -7.71
C THR A 318 -34.24 -48.13 -8.74
N GLY A 319 -33.53 -47.01 -8.65
CA GLY A 319 -33.68 -45.85 -9.53
C GLY A 319 -32.95 -45.99 -10.87
N TYR A 320 -32.81 -44.88 -11.57
CA TYR A 320 -32.17 -44.81 -12.89
C TYR A 320 -31.40 -43.48 -13.03
N PRO A 321 -30.44 -43.38 -13.98
CA PRO A 321 -30.05 -44.37 -14.99
C PRO A 321 -29.02 -45.43 -14.55
N ASP A 322 -28.26 -45.19 -13.49
CA ASP A 322 -27.09 -46.01 -13.12
C ASP A 322 -27.38 -46.99 -11.98
N GLY A 323 -28.49 -46.81 -11.26
CA GLY A 323 -28.88 -47.67 -10.13
C GLY A 323 -27.99 -47.44 -8.91
N LEU A 324 -27.59 -46.19 -8.69
CA LEU A 324 -26.75 -45.80 -7.57
C LEU A 324 -27.49 -46.01 -6.24
N LYS A 325 -26.74 -46.43 -5.21
CA LYS A 325 -27.30 -46.75 -3.89
C LYS A 325 -26.70 -45.91 -2.77
N GLY A 326 -27.55 -45.43 -1.87
CA GLY A 326 -27.15 -44.69 -0.68
C GLY A 326 -26.32 -43.45 -1.01
N GLU A 327 -25.18 -43.32 -0.34
CA GLU A 327 -24.29 -42.16 -0.48
C GLU A 327 -23.53 -42.11 -1.82
N ALA A 328 -23.58 -43.15 -2.64
CA ALA A 328 -23.08 -43.08 -4.01
C ALA A 328 -23.87 -42.07 -4.85
N ILE A 329 -25.13 -41.79 -4.48
CA ILE A 329 -25.93 -40.73 -5.08
C ILE A 329 -25.44 -39.39 -4.51
N PRO A 330 -25.05 -38.41 -5.33
CA PRO A 330 -24.66 -37.10 -4.83
C PRO A 330 -25.76 -36.46 -3.99
N ILE A 331 -25.38 -35.79 -2.90
CA ILE A 331 -26.33 -35.15 -1.99
C ILE A 331 -27.24 -34.14 -2.70
N CYS A 332 -26.74 -33.46 -3.73
CA CYS A 332 -27.54 -32.55 -4.54
C CYS A 332 -28.71 -33.26 -5.26
N ALA A 333 -28.47 -34.45 -5.80
CA ALA A 333 -29.50 -35.26 -6.45
C ALA A 333 -30.49 -35.84 -5.43
N ARG A 334 -30.01 -36.29 -4.26
CA ARG A 334 -30.87 -36.77 -3.15
C ARG A 334 -31.83 -35.70 -2.64
N ILE A 335 -31.36 -34.47 -2.48
CA ILE A 335 -32.19 -33.33 -2.09
C ILE A 335 -33.20 -33.00 -3.20
N CYS A 336 -32.75 -32.96 -4.46
CA CYS A 336 -33.61 -32.68 -5.60
C CYS A 336 -34.73 -33.72 -5.75
N ARG A 337 -34.42 -35.02 -5.58
CA ARG A 337 -35.38 -36.12 -5.63
C ARG A 337 -36.57 -35.90 -4.70
N LEU A 338 -36.30 -35.52 -3.44
CA LEU A 338 -37.36 -35.27 -2.46
C LEU A 338 -38.13 -33.98 -2.79
N ALA A 339 -37.41 -32.90 -3.14
CA ALA A 339 -38.02 -31.62 -3.47
C ALA A 339 -38.97 -31.71 -4.68
N ASP A 340 -38.52 -32.36 -5.76
CA ASP A 340 -39.30 -32.61 -6.97
C ASP A 340 -40.52 -33.50 -6.67
N THR A 341 -40.31 -34.60 -5.96
CA THR A 341 -41.43 -35.51 -5.62
C THR A 341 -42.48 -34.81 -4.77
N TYR A 342 -42.08 -34.04 -3.74
CA TYR A 342 -43.04 -33.28 -2.94
C TYR A 342 -43.85 -32.32 -3.81
N ASP A 343 -43.18 -31.55 -4.68
CA ASP A 343 -43.86 -30.59 -5.56
C ASP A 343 -44.87 -31.27 -6.49
N ALA A 344 -44.48 -32.40 -7.09
CA ALA A 344 -45.34 -33.23 -7.93
C ALA A 344 -46.52 -33.88 -7.17
N LEU A 345 -46.38 -34.07 -5.85
CA LEU A 345 -47.47 -34.56 -5.00
C LEU A 345 -48.50 -33.48 -4.69
N VAL A 346 -48.06 -32.26 -4.35
CA VAL A 346 -48.93 -31.18 -3.83
C VAL A 346 -49.37 -30.16 -4.88
N THR A 347 -48.88 -30.26 -6.12
CA THR A 347 -49.26 -29.38 -7.23
C THR A 347 -50.24 -30.07 -8.16
N LYS A 348 -51.15 -29.30 -8.76
CA LYS A 348 -52.07 -29.78 -9.79
C LYS A 348 -51.32 -30.13 -11.07
N ARG A 349 -51.60 -31.31 -11.63
CA ARG A 349 -51.12 -31.72 -12.97
C ARG A 349 -52.31 -32.10 -13.86
N PRO A 350 -52.18 -32.11 -15.20
CA PRO A 350 -53.28 -32.44 -16.11
C PRO A 350 -54.01 -33.75 -15.77
N TYR A 351 -53.29 -34.73 -15.21
CA TYR A 351 -53.81 -36.07 -14.91
C TYR A 351 -54.05 -36.34 -13.41
N LYS A 352 -53.78 -35.36 -12.53
CA LYS A 352 -53.77 -35.58 -11.08
C LYS A 352 -54.16 -34.33 -10.29
N GLN A 353 -55.11 -34.49 -9.37
CA GLN A 353 -55.42 -33.47 -8.38
C GLN A 353 -54.32 -33.41 -7.30
N PRO A 354 -53.98 -32.19 -6.81
CA PRO A 354 -52.96 -32.03 -5.78
C PRO A 354 -53.36 -32.79 -4.52
N TRP A 355 -52.39 -33.45 -3.90
CA TRP A 355 -52.58 -34.09 -2.60
C TRP A 355 -52.58 -33.05 -1.48
N THR A 356 -53.17 -33.40 -0.34
CA THR A 356 -52.99 -32.62 0.88
C THR A 356 -51.54 -32.73 1.36
N ASP A 357 -51.03 -31.69 2.01
CA ASP A 357 -49.66 -31.70 2.56
C ASP A 357 -49.45 -32.89 3.51
N ARG A 358 -50.50 -33.27 4.26
CA ARG A 358 -50.48 -34.46 5.13
C ARG A 358 -50.29 -35.76 4.35
N LYS A 359 -51.02 -35.93 3.24
CA LYS A 359 -50.90 -37.13 2.42
C LYS A 359 -49.55 -37.20 1.72
N ALA A 360 -49.03 -36.07 1.24
CA ALA A 360 -47.68 -35.99 0.67
C ALA A 360 -46.60 -36.31 1.71
N TYR A 361 -46.78 -35.83 2.94
CA TYR A 361 -45.91 -36.17 4.07
C TYR A 361 -45.89 -37.68 4.35
N ASP A 362 -47.06 -38.29 4.50
CA ASP A 362 -47.15 -39.72 4.84
C ASP A 362 -46.49 -40.58 3.74
N GLU A 363 -46.65 -40.20 2.46
CA GLU A 363 -46.02 -40.86 1.31
C GLU A 363 -44.49 -40.73 1.27
N ILE A 364 -43.95 -39.54 1.58
CA ILE A 364 -42.50 -39.33 1.60
C ILE A 364 -41.87 -40.09 2.78
N VAL A 365 -42.54 -40.07 3.94
CA VAL A 365 -42.03 -40.72 5.16
C VAL A 365 -42.03 -42.24 5.04
N ILE A 366 -43.07 -42.84 4.45
CA ILE A 366 -43.11 -44.31 4.27
C ILE A 366 -42.03 -44.81 3.29
N HIS A 367 -41.56 -43.97 2.37
CA HIS A 367 -40.46 -44.28 1.43
C HIS A 367 -39.08 -43.80 1.91
N SER A 368 -38.95 -43.45 3.19
CA SER A 368 -37.67 -43.15 3.81
C SER A 368 -36.78 -44.39 3.83
N GLY A 369 -35.56 -44.30 3.30
CA GLY A 369 -34.63 -45.41 3.20
C GLY A 369 -34.88 -46.36 2.02
N THR A 370 -35.90 -46.09 1.19
CA THR A 370 -36.11 -46.77 -0.10
C THR A 370 -35.91 -45.80 -1.25
N TYR A 371 -36.81 -44.84 -1.44
CA TYR A 371 -36.67 -43.85 -2.51
C TYR A 371 -35.87 -42.65 -2.05
N PHE A 372 -36.05 -42.23 -0.80
CA PHE A 372 -35.46 -41.02 -0.26
C PHE A 372 -34.38 -41.32 0.78
N ASP A 373 -33.36 -40.48 0.79
CA ASP A 373 -32.36 -40.46 1.85
C ASP A 373 -33.03 -40.16 3.20
N PRO A 374 -32.87 -41.03 4.22
CA PRO A 374 -33.44 -40.80 5.54
C PRO A 374 -33.07 -39.46 6.17
N ALA A 375 -31.83 -38.96 5.97
CA ALA A 375 -31.41 -37.68 6.51
C ALA A 375 -32.18 -36.51 5.87
N VAL A 376 -32.40 -36.57 4.55
CA VAL A 376 -33.18 -35.55 3.82
C VAL A 376 -34.65 -35.61 4.24
N VAL A 377 -35.20 -36.80 4.50
CA VAL A 377 -36.56 -36.97 5.02
C VAL A 377 -36.70 -36.35 6.41
N GLU A 378 -35.75 -36.55 7.32
CA GLU A 378 -35.79 -35.92 8.64
C GLU A 378 -35.76 -34.39 8.55
N ALA A 379 -34.91 -33.82 7.68
CA ALA A 379 -34.92 -32.39 7.39
C ALA A 379 -36.29 -31.92 6.85
N PHE A 380 -36.87 -32.67 5.90
CA PHE A 380 -38.19 -32.39 5.36
C PHE A 380 -39.28 -32.39 6.43
N LYS A 381 -39.31 -33.39 7.32
CA LYS A 381 -40.30 -33.50 8.41
C LYS A 381 -40.27 -32.26 9.30
N LEU A 382 -39.07 -31.81 9.70
CA LEU A 382 -38.89 -30.61 10.52
C LEU A 382 -39.38 -29.35 9.81
N LEU A 383 -39.02 -29.17 8.54
CA LEU A 383 -39.37 -27.98 7.76
C LEU A 383 -40.86 -27.91 7.44
N LEU A 384 -41.49 -29.06 7.15
CA LEU A 384 -42.93 -29.14 6.90
C LEU A 384 -43.73 -28.84 8.17
N ALA A 385 -43.29 -29.33 9.34
CA ALA A 385 -43.91 -29.02 10.63
C ALA A 385 -43.81 -27.52 10.99
N LYS A 386 -42.71 -26.87 10.59
CA LYS A 386 -42.51 -25.42 10.73
C LYS A 386 -43.31 -24.58 9.72
N GLY A 387 -44.01 -25.19 8.76
CA GLY A 387 -44.79 -24.48 7.74
C GLY A 387 -43.99 -23.96 6.53
N VAL A 388 -42.67 -24.20 6.50
CA VAL A 388 -41.76 -23.60 5.50
C VAL A 388 -42.10 -24.04 4.06
N PHE A 389 -42.45 -25.32 3.89
CA PHE A 389 -42.79 -25.87 2.58
C PHE A 389 -44.12 -25.31 2.05
N GLN A 390 -45.09 -25.09 2.94
CA GLN A 390 -46.39 -24.49 2.62
C GLN A 390 -46.23 -23.02 2.26
N GLU A 391 -45.39 -22.27 2.98
CA GLU A 391 -45.06 -20.89 2.64
C GLU A 391 -44.45 -20.77 1.24
N ILE A 392 -43.49 -21.62 0.90
CA ILE A 392 -42.88 -21.66 -0.44
C ILE A 392 -43.94 -22.01 -1.50
N LYS A 393 -44.77 -23.03 -1.25
CA LYS A 393 -45.85 -23.44 -2.17
C LYS A 393 -46.80 -22.29 -2.48
N ASN A 394 -47.28 -21.61 -1.44
CA ASN A 394 -48.26 -20.53 -1.55
C ASN A 394 -47.66 -19.27 -2.20
N LYS A 395 -46.36 -19.03 -2.02
CA LYS A 395 -45.67 -17.89 -2.62
C LYS A 395 -45.46 -18.05 -4.14
N TYR A 396 -45.32 -19.29 -4.61
CA TYR A 396 -45.01 -19.60 -6.01
C TYR A 396 -46.06 -20.54 -6.61
N THR A 397 -47.35 -20.27 -6.38
CA THR A 397 -48.47 -21.04 -6.95
C THR A 397 -48.62 -20.76 -8.43
#